data_AF-A0A7S1EU87-F1
#
_entry.id   AF-A0A7S1EU87-F1
#
_cell.length_a   1.000
_cell.length_b   1.000
_cell.length_c   1.000
_cell.angle_alpha   90.00
_cell.angle_beta   90.00
_cell.angle_gamma   90.00
#
_symmetry.space_group_name_H-M   'P 1'
#
loop_
_entity.id
_entity.type
_entity.pdbx_description
1 polymer ?
#
loop_
_entity_poly.entity_id
_entity_poly.type
_entity_poly.pdbx_seq_one_letter_code
_entity_poly.pdbx_strand_id
1 'polypeptide(L)'
;CIEAYPEVQKIVDYEKLNLQRFLPGALVHYKNNLHLVSDPFRRPQDIFKSLVTPIGSLSDKLRVALLRLDSQLTDIDALVEGNIGEESTLDFLRKRGFSQSMIDRFFVPFYQGIFLTELENQSSTMFQFVFRMLLEAPTSIPALGIGQIPAHIASSLADGTVKLNSRVKSVSS
;
A
#
# COMPACT_ATOMS: atom_id res chain seq x y z
N CYS A 1 -1.22 -1.85 -4.21
CA CYS A 1 -0.86 -2.62 -5.43
C CYS A 1 -1.83 -2.27 -6.54
N ILE A 2 -1.40 -1.84 -7.72
CA ILE A 2 -2.32 -1.41 -8.79
C ILE A 2 -3.37 -2.49 -9.12
N GLU A 3 -2.96 -3.76 -9.09
CA GLU A 3 -3.81 -4.92 -9.35
C GLU A 3 -4.93 -5.15 -8.30
N ALA A 4 -4.88 -4.53 -7.12
CA ALA A 4 -5.89 -4.70 -6.07
C ALA A 4 -6.94 -3.58 -6.04
N TYR A 5 -6.66 -2.40 -6.62
CA TYR A 5 -7.57 -1.26 -6.52
C TYR A 5 -8.82 -1.47 -7.39
N PRO A 6 -10.03 -1.54 -6.81
CA PRO A 6 -11.25 -1.86 -7.55
C PRO A 6 -11.52 -0.91 -8.72
N GLU A 7 -11.25 0.39 -8.53
CA GLU A 7 -11.47 1.39 -9.60
C GLU A 7 -10.49 1.25 -10.76
N VAL A 8 -9.24 0.88 -10.48
CA VAL A 8 -8.24 0.72 -11.56
C VAL A 8 -8.57 -0.50 -12.41
N GLN A 9 -9.07 -1.59 -11.78
CA GLN A 9 -9.51 -2.79 -12.48
C GLN A 9 -10.65 -2.52 -13.49
N LYS A 10 -11.47 -1.49 -13.24
CA LYS A 10 -12.58 -1.11 -14.14
C LYS A 10 -12.13 -0.30 -15.36
N ILE A 11 -11.01 0.41 -15.25
CA ILE A 11 -10.60 1.44 -16.21
C ILE A 11 -9.39 1.00 -17.05
N VAL A 12 -8.56 0.10 -16.53
CA VAL A 12 -7.27 -0.24 -17.11
C VAL A 12 -7.20 -1.69 -17.57
N ASP A 13 -6.80 -1.90 -18.82
CA ASP A 13 -6.52 -3.22 -19.39
C ASP A 13 -5.10 -3.69 -19.01
N TYR A 14 -5.01 -4.58 -18.02
CA TYR A 14 -3.72 -5.06 -17.50
C TYR A 14 -2.92 -5.93 -18.48
N GLU A 15 -3.60 -6.65 -19.38
CA GLU A 15 -2.94 -7.49 -20.40
C GLU A 15 -2.12 -6.60 -21.34
N LYS A 16 -2.69 -5.46 -21.73
CA LYS A 16 -1.98 -4.47 -22.56
C LYS A 16 -0.79 -3.82 -21.86
N LEU A 17 -0.82 -3.72 -20.53
CA LEU A 17 0.25 -3.08 -19.76
C LEU A 17 1.44 -3.99 -19.47
N ASN A 18 1.30 -5.31 -19.68
CA ASN A 18 2.34 -6.32 -19.41
C ASN A 18 2.99 -6.09 -18.03
N LEU A 19 2.18 -6.15 -16.98
CA LEU A 19 2.59 -5.78 -15.63
C LEU A 19 3.78 -6.62 -15.13
N GLN A 20 4.80 -5.93 -14.64
CA GLN A 20 5.98 -6.51 -14.01
C GLN A 20 5.81 -6.46 -12.50
N ARG A 21 5.75 -7.63 -11.88
CA ARG A 21 5.49 -7.80 -10.45
C ARG A 21 6.77 -7.72 -9.63
N PHE A 22 6.72 -7.03 -8.51
CA PHE A 22 7.74 -7.04 -7.49
C PHE A 22 7.58 -8.25 -6.57
N LEU A 23 8.67 -8.60 -5.88
CA LEU A 23 8.65 -9.61 -4.84
C LEU A 23 7.74 -9.15 -3.67
N PRO A 24 6.93 -10.06 -3.10
CA PRO A 24 6.03 -9.73 -2.00
C PRO A 24 6.82 -9.52 -0.70
N GLY A 25 6.96 -8.28 -0.28
CA GLY A 25 7.64 -7.89 0.95
C GLY A 25 8.28 -6.52 0.86
N ALA A 26 9.05 -6.18 1.89
CA ALA A 26 9.85 -4.97 1.96
C ALA A 26 11.28 -5.28 2.44
N LEU A 27 12.26 -4.57 1.91
CA LEU A 27 13.60 -4.54 2.45
C LEU A 27 13.72 -3.34 3.38
N VAL A 28 14.00 -3.59 4.65
CA VAL A 28 14.17 -2.57 5.67
C VAL A 28 15.66 -2.37 5.94
N HIS A 29 16.15 -1.15 5.74
CA HIS A 29 17.52 -0.80 6.11
C HIS A 29 17.62 -0.49 7.60
N TYR A 30 18.35 -1.31 8.35
CA TYR A 30 18.56 -1.13 9.79
C TYR A 30 19.96 -1.61 10.20
N LYS A 31 20.69 -0.76 10.93
CA LYS A 31 22.08 -1.01 11.38
C LYS A 31 22.99 -1.46 10.22
N ASN A 32 23.05 -0.66 9.16
CA ASN A 32 23.88 -0.86 7.97
C ASN A 32 23.63 -2.18 7.21
N ASN A 33 22.48 -2.82 7.44
CA ASN A 33 22.10 -4.07 6.80
C ASN A 33 20.66 -3.97 6.28
N LEU A 34 20.38 -4.67 5.18
CA LEU A 34 19.04 -4.82 4.64
C LEU A 34 18.40 -6.09 5.23
N HIS A 35 17.23 -5.94 5.83
CA HIS A 35 16.47 -7.02 6.43
C HIS A 35 15.19 -7.23 5.64
N LEU A 36 14.98 -8.45 5.14
CA LEU A 36 13.76 -8.79 4.40
C LEU A 36 12.60 -9.02 5.37
N VAL A 37 11.55 -8.21 5.21
CA VAL A 37 10.23 -8.42 5.80
C VAL A 37 9.32 -8.92 4.69
N SER A 38 9.25 -10.25 4.52
CA SER A 38 8.44 -10.88 3.48
C SER A 38 7.03 -11.22 3.99
N ASP A 39 6.08 -11.33 3.06
CA ASP A 39 4.78 -11.92 3.33
C ASP A 39 4.91 -13.46 3.39
N PRO A 40 4.81 -14.10 4.57
CA PRO A 40 5.01 -15.53 4.72
C PRO A 40 3.91 -16.36 4.03
N PHE A 41 2.72 -15.82 3.83
CA PHE A 41 1.61 -16.53 3.19
C PHE A 41 1.76 -16.59 1.67
N ARG A 42 2.36 -15.56 1.07
CA ARG A 42 2.63 -15.52 -0.37
C ARG A 42 3.97 -16.16 -0.73
N ARG A 43 4.92 -16.16 0.19
CA ARG A 43 6.26 -16.68 -0.06
C ARG A 43 6.79 -17.46 1.16
N PRO A 44 6.26 -18.67 1.41
CA PRO A 44 6.59 -19.45 2.60
C PRO A 44 8.07 -19.82 2.69
N GLN A 45 8.77 -19.92 1.57
CA GLN A 45 10.22 -20.18 1.52
C GLN A 45 11.08 -19.09 2.17
N ASP A 46 10.57 -17.87 2.32
CA ASP A 46 11.30 -16.75 2.94
C ASP A 46 11.03 -16.63 4.44
N ILE A 47 10.13 -17.45 5.00
CA ILE A 47 9.70 -17.42 6.41
C ILE A 47 10.90 -17.45 7.36
N PHE A 48 11.85 -18.36 7.17
CA PHE A 48 12.99 -18.49 8.07
C PHE A 48 13.92 -17.28 8.03
N LYS A 49 14.06 -16.62 6.88
CA LYS A 49 14.86 -15.40 6.74
C LYS A 49 14.15 -14.18 7.32
N SER A 50 12.83 -14.13 7.23
CA SER A 50 11.98 -13.03 7.74
C SER A 50 11.71 -13.13 9.26
N LEU A 51 11.62 -14.33 9.82
CA LEU A 51 11.35 -14.56 11.26
C LEU A 51 12.54 -14.19 12.16
N VAL A 52 13.78 -14.30 11.67
CA VAL A 52 15.00 -14.02 12.46
C VAL A 52 15.46 -12.56 12.33
N THR A 53 14.71 -11.71 11.61
CA THR A 53 15.08 -10.30 11.46
C THR A 53 14.89 -9.49 12.76
N PRO A 54 15.77 -8.51 13.04
CA PRO A 54 15.65 -7.59 14.17
C PRO A 54 14.57 -6.50 13.96
N ILE A 55 13.66 -6.72 13.01
CA ILE A 55 12.56 -5.82 12.68
C ILE A 55 11.33 -6.28 13.45
N GLY A 56 11.07 -5.63 14.57
CA GLY A 56 10.04 -6.02 15.54
C GLY A 56 10.38 -7.28 16.33
N SER A 57 9.48 -7.61 17.26
CA SER A 57 9.52 -8.83 18.07
C SER A 57 8.71 -9.96 17.42
N LEU A 58 8.85 -11.19 17.93
CA LEU A 58 7.97 -12.30 17.53
C LEU A 58 6.49 -11.98 17.78
N SER A 59 6.20 -11.26 18.87
CA SER A 59 4.84 -10.81 19.20
C SER A 59 4.30 -9.80 18.17
N ASP A 60 5.15 -8.93 17.62
CA ASP A 60 4.75 -8.01 16.55
C ASP A 60 4.41 -8.76 15.26
N LYS A 61 5.16 -9.83 14.94
CA LYS A 61 4.89 -10.67 13.77
C LYS A 61 3.53 -11.38 13.89
N LEU A 62 3.18 -11.85 15.09
CA LEU A 62 1.83 -12.37 15.36
C LEU A 62 0.76 -11.29 15.22
N ARG A 63 1.00 -10.06 15.69
CA ARG A 63 0.06 -8.94 15.52
C ARG A 63 -0.13 -8.55 14.06
N VAL A 64 0.90 -8.62 13.23
CA VAL A 64 0.76 -8.44 11.77
C VAL A 64 -0.14 -9.53 11.19
N ALA A 65 0.02 -10.78 11.62
CA ALA A 65 -0.83 -11.88 11.16
C ALA A 65 -2.30 -11.67 11.57
N LEU A 66 -2.55 -11.22 12.80
CA LEU A 66 -3.90 -10.87 13.28
C LEU A 66 -4.48 -9.69 12.48
N LEU A 67 -3.71 -8.62 12.30
CA LEU A 67 -4.12 -7.46 11.51
C LEU A 67 -4.48 -7.86 10.07
N ARG A 68 -3.75 -8.80 9.48
CA ARG A 68 -4.09 -9.38 8.17
C ARG A 68 -5.44 -10.07 8.19
N LEU A 69 -5.72 -10.92 9.18
CA LEU A 69 -7.01 -11.61 9.29
C LEU A 69 -8.14 -10.60 9.48
N ASP A 70 -7.96 -9.60 10.35
CA ASP A 70 -8.96 -8.54 10.57
C ASP A 70 -9.24 -7.75 9.28
N SER A 71 -8.19 -7.45 8.50
CA SER A 71 -8.35 -6.78 7.21
C SER A 71 -9.14 -7.61 6.18
N GLN A 72 -9.19 -8.95 6.32
CA GLN A 72 -10.00 -9.83 5.48
C GLN A 72 -11.48 -9.83 5.86
N LEU A 73 -11.80 -9.43 7.09
CA LEU A 73 -13.16 -9.37 7.60
C LEU A 73 -13.76 -7.97 7.53
N THR A 74 -12.91 -6.96 7.34
CA THR A 74 -13.32 -5.56 7.25
C THR A 74 -13.87 -5.28 5.85
N ASP A 75 -15.05 -4.68 5.79
CA ASP A 75 -15.64 -4.22 4.53
C ASP A 75 -14.88 -3.01 3.98
N ILE A 76 -14.47 -3.10 2.71
CA ILE A 76 -13.73 -2.04 2.02
C ILE A 76 -14.61 -0.82 1.82
N ASP A 77 -15.91 -1.01 1.54
CA ASP A 77 -16.83 0.11 1.30
C ASP A 77 -17.03 0.90 2.60
N ALA A 78 -17.19 0.20 3.73
CA ALA A 78 -17.26 0.83 5.04
C ALA A 78 -15.97 1.61 5.41
N LEU A 79 -14.79 1.15 4.96
CA LEU A 79 -13.52 1.87 5.16
C LEU A 79 -13.48 3.16 4.34
N VAL A 80 -13.88 3.10 3.07
CA VAL A 80 -13.87 4.24 2.15
C VAL A 80 -14.92 5.28 2.54
N GLU A 81 -16.07 4.85 3.05
CA GLU A 81 -17.15 5.74 3.50
C GLU A 81 -16.88 6.37 4.88
N GLY A 82 -15.83 5.95 5.60
CA GLY A 82 -15.46 6.52 6.89
C GLY A 82 -16.36 6.09 8.06
N ASN A 83 -17.10 4.99 7.91
CA ASN A 83 -18.12 4.56 8.86
C ASN A 83 -17.56 3.86 10.12
N ILE A 84 -16.24 3.63 10.20
CA ILE A 84 -15.60 2.77 11.22
C ILE A 84 -14.86 3.55 12.32
N GLY A 85 -14.98 4.88 12.32
CA GLY A 85 -14.29 5.78 13.25
C GLY A 85 -12.87 6.10 12.77
N GLU A 86 -12.47 7.35 12.97
CA GLU A 86 -11.19 7.88 12.49
C GLU A 86 -10.23 8.15 13.65
N GLU A 87 -8.96 7.77 13.47
CA GLU A 87 -7.87 8.10 14.39
C GLU A 87 -6.55 8.17 13.62
N SER A 88 -5.48 8.63 14.27
CA SER A 88 -4.16 8.60 13.63
C SER A 88 -3.69 7.15 13.42
N THR A 89 -2.92 6.93 12.36
CA THR A 89 -2.29 5.62 12.09
C THR A 89 -1.37 5.22 13.24
N LEU A 90 -0.68 6.18 13.87
CA LEU A 90 0.16 5.91 15.02
C LEU A 90 -0.65 5.39 16.22
N ASP A 91 -1.76 6.03 16.55
CA ASP A 91 -2.60 5.62 17.68
C ASP A 91 -3.25 4.26 17.43
N PHE A 92 -3.71 4.02 16.21
CA PHE A 92 -4.21 2.72 15.77
C PHE A 92 -3.16 1.61 16.02
N LEU A 93 -1.92 1.81 15.55
CA LEU A 93 -0.84 0.84 15.71
C LEU A 93 -0.49 0.61 17.19
N ARG A 94 -0.47 1.67 18.00
CA ARG A 94 -0.23 1.59 19.45
C ARG A 94 -1.36 0.83 20.16
N LYS A 95 -2.63 1.09 19.83
CA LYS A 95 -3.79 0.39 20.38
C LYS A 95 -3.80 -1.09 20.00
N ARG A 96 -3.34 -1.44 18.81
CA ARG A 96 -3.11 -2.84 18.39
C ARG A 96 -1.94 -3.51 19.13
N GLY A 97 -1.17 -2.76 19.92
CA GLY A 97 -0.11 -3.27 20.79
C GLY A 97 1.22 -3.52 20.09
N PHE A 98 1.46 -2.92 18.91
CA PHE A 98 2.75 -3.02 18.25
C PHE A 98 3.85 -2.37 19.11
N SER A 99 5.00 -3.03 19.17
CA SER A 99 6.16 -2.49 19.89
C SER A 99 6.68 -1.22 19.21
N GLN A 100 7.26 -0.32 20.00
CA GLN A 100 7.92 0.88 19.45
C GLN A 100 8.99 0.52 18.43
N SER A 101 9.70 -0.60 18.63
CA SER A 101 10.71 -1.09 17.69
C SER A 101 10.13 -1.47 16.31
N MET A 102 8.92 -2.03 16.27
CA MET A 102 8.24 -2.36 15.02
C MET A 102 7.71 -1.09 14.34
N ILE A 103 7.16 -0.16 15.14
CA ILE A 103 6.69 1.14 14.65
C ILE A 103 7.84 1.89 13.98
N ASP A 104 8.95 2.11 14.70
CA ASP A 104 10.06 2.93 14.22
C ASP A 104 10.81 2.31 13.04
N ARG A 105 10.98 0.98 13.05
CA ARG A 105 11.84 0.30 12.06
C ARG A 105 11.08 -0.14 10.83
N PHE A 106 9.78 -0.39 10.92
CA PHE A 106 8.98 -0.87 9.80
C PHE A 106 7.89 0.12 9.42
N PHE A 107 6.92 0.40 10.32
CA PHE A 107 5.74 1.16 9.94
C PHE A 107 6.07 2.61 9.56
N VAL A 108 6.89 3.30 10.35
CA VAL A 108 7.36 4.66 10.06
C VAL A 108 8.01 4.74 8.67
N PRO A 109 9.14 4.07 8.38
CA PRO A 109 9.79 4.23 7.07
C PRO A 109 8.94 3.72 5.90
N PHE A 110 8.16 2.66 6.09
CA PHE A 110 7.36 2.08 5.02
C PHE A 110 6.14 2.95 4.67
N TYR A 111 5.33 3.31 5.65
CA TYR A 111 4.09 4.05 5.42
C TYR A 111 4.32 5.53 5.18
N GLN A 112 5.32 6.15 5.81
CA GLN A 112 5.71 7.51 5.44
C GLN A 112 6.32 7.55 4.03
N GLY A 113 6.94 6.46 3.55
CA GLY A 113 7.37 6.34 2.16
C GLY A 113 6.21 6.27 1.16
N ILE A 114 5.06 5.71 1.56
CA ILE A 114 3.85 5.63 0.73
C ILE A 114 3.07 6.95 0.76
N PHE A 115 2.83 7.48 1.96
CA PHE A 115 1.94 8.63 2.19
C PHE A 115 2.67 9.97 2.23
N LEU A 116 4.00 9.98 2.29
CA LEU A 116 4.84 11.19 2.34
C LEU A 116 4.46 12.15 3.49
N THR A 117 3.98 11.60 4.61
CA THR A 117 3.46 12.33 5.77
C THR A 117 3.72 11.52 7.04
N GLU A 118 3.83 12.14 8.21
CA GLU A 118 4.02 11.47 9.50
C GLU A 118 2.82 10.59 9.92
N LEU A 119 3.04 9.54 10.72
CA LEU A 119 1.98 8.58 11.07
C LEU A 119 0.85 9.20 11.91
N GLU A 120 1.19 10.22 12.70
CA GLU A 120 0.30 11.05 13.51
C GLU A 120 -0.73 11.81 12.65
N ASN A 121 -0.35 12.13 11.42
CA ASN A 121 -1.14 12.88 10.45
C ASN A 121 -1.76 11.99 9.37
N GLN A 122 -1.55 10.67 9.44
CA GLN A 122 -2.12 9.70 8.52
C GLN A 122 -3.41 9.11 9.09
N SER A 123 -4.43 9.02 8.25
CA SER A 123 -5.69 8.37 8.57
C SER A 123 -5.53 6.86 8.79
N SER A 124 -6.09 6.33 9.88
CA SER A 124 -6.07 4.89 10.18
C SER A 124 -6.94 4.08 9.22
N THR A 125 -8.02 4.66 8.69
CA THR A 125 -8.86 4.02 7.66
C THR A 125 -8.11 3.89 6.34
N MET A 126 -7.40 4.94 5.92
CA MET A 126 -6.55 4.90 4.74
C MET A 126 -5.35 3.96 4.90
N PHE A 127 -4.75 3.89 6.10
CA PHE A 127 -3.74 2.88 6.43
C PHE A 127 -4.27 1.46 6.24
N GLN A 128 -5.45 1.15 6.79
CA GLN A 128 -6.08 -0.17 6.70
C GLN A 128 -6.42 -0.53 5.25
N PHE A 129 -6.94 0.43 4.49
CA PHE A 129 -7.19 0.28 3.06
C PHE A 129 -5.91 -0.05 2.28
N VAL A 130 -4.84 0.73 2.46
CA VAL A 130 -3.56 0.45 1.78
C VAL A 130 -2.95 -0.87 2.22
N PHE A 131 -3.00 -1.19 3.51
CA PHE A 131 -2.55 -2.49 4.04
C PHE A 131 -3.29 -3.64 3.37
N ARG A 132 -4.61 -3.52 3.22
CA ARG A 132 -5.46 -4.48 2.52
C ARG A 132 -5.04 -4.67 1.07
N MET A 133 -4.89 -3.57 0.33
CA MET A 133 -4.47 -3.60 -1.08
C MET A 133 -3.09 -4.24 -1.29
N LEU A 134 -2.17 -4.06 -0.34
CA LEU A 134 -0.84 -4.69 -0.37
C LEU A 134 -0.91 -6.21 -0.16
N LEU A 135 -1.87 -6.68 0.63
CA LEU A 135 -2.09 -8.09 0.95
C LEU A 135 -2.95 -8.85 -0.06
N GLU A 136 -3.76 -8.17 -0.87
CA GLU A 136 -4.68 -8.80 -1.83
C GLU A 136 -4.05 -9.08 -3.19
N ALA A 137 -3.31 -8.13 -3.77
CA ALA A 137 -2.59 -8.35 -5.04
C ALA A 137 -1.09 -8.07 -4.95
N PRO A 138 -0.27 -8.55 -5.92
CA PRO A 138 1.14 -8.18 -6.03
C PRO A 138 1.34 -6.70 -6.35
N THR A 139 2.41 -6.09 -5.84
CA THR A 139 2.82 -4.77 -6.30
C THR A 139 3.42 -4.91 -7.70
N SER A 140 2.97 -4.12 -8.66
CA SER A 140 3.46 -4.19 -10.04
C SER A 140 3.52 -2.83 -10.71
N ILE A 141 4.31 -2.75 -11.77
CA ILE A 141 4.43 -1.60 -12.66
C ILE A 141 4.27 -2.04 -14.13
N PRO A 142 3.76 -1.18 -15.02
CA PRO A 142 3.75 -1.50 -16.45
C PRO A 142 5.16 -1.70 -16.98
N ALA A 143 5.34 -2.63 -17.93
CA ALA A 143 6.66 -2.93 -18.51
C ALA A 143 7.34 -1.70 -19.15
N LEU A 144 6.55 -0.76 -19.67
CA LEU A 144 7.03 0.48 -20.30
C LEU A 144 6.97 1.70 -19.35
N GLY A 145 6.87 1.47 -18.04
CA GLY A 145 6.88 2.50 -17.01
C GLY A 145 5.51 3.02 -16.60
N ILE A 146 5.45 3.73 -15.47
CA ILE A 146 4.20 4.13 -14.82
C ILE A 146 3.33 5.09 -15.68
N GLY A 147 3.96 5.82 -16.61
CA GLY A 147 3.26 6.70 -17.55
C GLY A 147 2.31 6.00 -18.50
N GLN A 148 2.39 4.67 -18.64
CA GLN A 148 1.45 3.90 -19.46
C GLN A 148 0.01 3.93 -18.92
N ILE A 149 -0.17 4.06 -17.59
CA ILE A 149 -1.51 4.11 -16.98
C ILE A 149 -2.28 5.35 -17.45
N PRO A 150 -1.78 6.60 -17.23
CA PRO A 150 -2.49 7.78 -17.72
C PRO A 150 -2.59 7.83 -19.24
N ALA A 151 -1.60 7.30 -19.98
CA ALA A 151 -1.69 7.21 -21.45
C ALA A 151 -2.82 6.28 -21.90
N HIS A 152 -2.99 5.14 -21.23
CA HIS A 152 -4.07 4.21 -21.50
C HIS A 152 -5.43 4.83 -21.20
N ILE A 153 -5.58 5.50 -20.07
CA ILE A 153 -6.81 6.22 -19.71
C ILE A 153 -7.12 7.32 -20.72
N ALA A 154 -6.11 8.09 -21.16
CA ALA A 154 -6.32 9.13 -22.16
C ALA A 154 -6.75 8.57 -23.53
N SER A 155 -6.29 7.36 -23.88
CA SER A 155 -6.61 6.72 -25.17
C SER A 155 -8.07 6.28 -25.32
N SER A 156 -8.82 6.17 -24.22
CA SER A 156 -10.25 5.85 -24.27
C SER A 156 -11.16 7.08 -24.40
N LEU A 157 -10.58 8.29 -24.33
CA LEU A 157 -11.29 9.55 -24.48
C LEU A 157 -11.37 9.96 -25.95
N ALA A 158 -12.35 10.80 -26.29
CA ALA A 158 -12.46 11.34 -27.64
C ALA A 158 -11.27 12.25 -27.99
N ASP A 159 -10.92 12.29 -29.28
CA ASP A 159 -9.85 13.15 -29.76
C ASP A 159 -10.12 14.62 -29.39
N GLY A 160 -9.09 15.28 -28.87
CA GLY A 160 -9.17 16.68 -28.42
C GLY A 160 -9.77 16.89 -27.02
N THR A 161 -10.21 15.84 -26.31
CA THR A 161 -10.65 15.94 -24.91
C THR A 161 -9.49 16.37 -24.00
N VAL A 162 -8.30 15.79 -24.19
CA VAL A 162 -7.11 16.10 -23.36
C VAL A 162 -6.33 17.25 -24.00
N LYS A 163 -6.28 18.40 -23.30
CA LYS A 163 -5.48 19.57 -23.71
C LYS A 163 -4.27 19.74 -22.79
N LEU A 164 -3.09 19.39 -23.29
CA LEU A 164 -1.83 19.58 -22.59
C LEU A 164 -1.31 21.02 -22.76
N ASN A 165 -0.37 21.43 -21.90
CA ASN A 165 0.26 22.76 -21.95
C ASN A 165 -0.71 23.95 -21.96
N SER A 166 -1.93 23.76 -21.43
CA SER A 166 -3.02 24.72 -21.48
C SER A 166 -3.37 25.21 -20.07
N ARG A 167 -2.95 26.42 -19.72
CA ARG A 167 -3.24 27.02 -18.40
C ARG A 167 -4.71 27.44 -18.32
N VAL A 168 -5.41 26.98 -17.27
CA VAL A 168 -6.76 27.43 -16.92
C VAL A 168 -6.68 28.89 -16.43
N LYS A 169 -7.50 29.79 -17.01
CA LYS A 169 -7.51 31.23 -16.66
C LYS A 169 -8.58 31.60 -15.62
N SER A 170 -9.72 30.96 -15.68
CA SER A 170 -10.86 31.20 -14.80
C SER A 170 -11.73 29.94 -14.72
N VAL A 171 -12.45 29.79 -13.61
CA VAL A 171 -13.49 28.77 -13.44
C VAL A 171 -14.78 29.53 -13.13
N SER A 172 -15.85 29.21 -13.84
CA SER A 172 -17.19 29.77 -13.61
C SER A 172 -18.03 28.69 -12.94
N SER A 173 -18.77 29.06 -11.89
CA SER A 173 -19.79 28.19 -11.29
C SER A 173 -21.11 28.27 -12.04
#